data_AF-A0A1H8IGM4-F1
#
_entry.id   AF-A0A1H8IGM4-F1
#
_cell.length_a   1.000
_cell.length_b   1.000
_cell.length_c   1.000
_cell.angle_alpha   90.00
_cell.angle_beta   90.00
_cell.angle_gamma   90.00
#
_symmetry.space_group_name_H-M   'P 1'
#
loop_
_entity.id
_entity.type
_entity.pdbx_description
1 polymer ?
#
loop_
_entity_poly.entity_id
_entity_poly.type
_entity_poly.pdbx_seq_one_letter_code
_entity_poly.pdbx_strand_id
1 'polypeptide(L)'
;MNRGALLILSSREIRKKAIDWIMRLPPGTRVEFKEPQRTLDQNSRMWAMLTDIARQCHIDGRRLTTDQWKVVFMHELGQQVEFIPSLSGTFIPYGQSSSDLGVKEMSDLIESMFAYGAENSVTWSDPKSKEASRDAA
;
A
#
# COMPACT_ATOMS: atom_id res chain seq x y z
N MET A 1 13.02 -1.57 9.85
CA MET A 1 12.04 -2.39 10.59
C MET A 1 11.10 -1.46 11.34
N ASN A 2 9.83 -1.41 10.96
CA ASN A 2 8.84 -0.52 11.58
C ASN A 2 8.36 -1.15 12.90
N ARG A 3 8.82 -0.62 14.05
CA ARG A 3 8.50 -1.12 15.40
C ARG A 3 7.24 -0.46 15.97
N GLY A 4 6.13 -0.51 15.22
CA GLY A 4 4.83 -0.01 15.67
C GLY A 4 3.86 -1.16 15.94
N ALA A 5 3.05 -1.05 16.99
CA ALA A 5 1.93 -1.96 17.24
C ALA A 5 0.62 -1.23 16.88
N LEU A 6 -0.22 -1.86 16.04
CA LEU A 6 -1.52 -1.33 15.62
C LEU A 6 -2.66 -2.12 16.28
N LEU A 7 -3.66 -1.42 16.80
CA LEU A 7 -4.92 -2.01 17.28
C LEU A 7 -6.10 -1.39 16.53
N ILE A 8 -6.95 -2.23 15.95
CA ILE A 8 -8.24 -1.81 15.38
C ILE A 8 -9.30 -1.96 16.48
N LEU A 9 -9.90 -0.85 16.91
CA LEU A 9 -10.84 -0.82 18.04
C LEU A 9 -12.24 -1.34 17.66
N SER A 10 -12.34 -2.63 17.34
CA SER A 10 -13.58 -3.28 16.87
C SER A 10 -14.45 -3.89 17.99
N SER A 11 -13.89 -4.13 19.18
CA SER A 11 -14.63 -4.74 20.30
C SER A 11 -14.23 -4.14 21.65
N ARG A 12 -15.01 -4.47 22.70
CA ARG A 12 -14.74 -4.03 24.08
C ARG A 12 -13.42 -4.61 24.61
N GLU A 13 -13.09 -5.83 24.21
CA GLU A 13 -11.89 -6.57 24.60
C GLU A 13 -10.65 -5.90 24.03
N ILE A 14 -10.68 -5.49 22.76
CA ILE A 14 -9.56 -4.78 22.14
C ILE A 14 -9.39 -3.39 22.77
N ARG A 15 -10.49 -2.72 23.13
CA ARG A 15 -10.42 -1.43 23.86
C ARG A 15 -9.76 -1.60 25.23
N LYS A 16 -10.09 -2.65 25.99
CA LYS A 16 -9.41 -2.96 27.26
C LYS A 16 -7.91 -3.19 27.05
N LYS A 17 -7.55 -3.98 26.03
CA LYS A 17 -6.14 -4.23 25.67
C LYS A 17 -5.39 -2.95 25.33
N ALA A 18 -6.01 -2.02 24.59
CA ALA A 18 -5.41 -0.73 24.28
C ALA A 18 -5.16 0.11 25.54
N ILE A 19 -6.11 0.14 26.48
CA ILE A 19 -5.95 0.82 27.78
C ILE A 19 -4.78 0.22 28.56
N ASP A 20 -4.73 -1.12 28.68
CA ASP A 20 -3.66 -1.81 29.39
C ASP A 20 -2.28 -1.52 28.79
N TRP A 21 -2.19 -1.39 27.46
CA TRP A 21 -0.96 -1.02 26.79
C TRP A 21 -0.54 0.40 27.13
N ILE A 22 -1.46 1.37 26.99
CA ILE A 22 -1.19 2.79 27.27
C ILE A 22 -0.64 2.97 28.69
N MET A 23 -1.21 2.26 29.67
CA MET A 23 -0.77 2.34 31.07
C MET A 23 0.66 1.84 31.33
N ARG A 24 1.25 1.08 30.41
CA ARG A 24 2.59 0.48 30.55
C ARG A 24 3.66 1.13 29.66
N LEU A 25 3.30 2.11 28.85
CA LEU A 25 4.23 2.74 27.91
C LEU A 25 5.23 3.64 28.65
N PRO A 26 6.51 3.69 28.22
CA PRO A 26 7.50 4.57 28.80
C PRO A 26 7.18 6.06 28.49
N PRO A 27 7.64 7.00 29.34
CA PRO A 27 7.53 8.44 29.07
C PRO A 27 8.10 8.81 27.69
N GLY A 28 7.42 9.72 26.99
CA GLY A 28 7.80 10.15 25.63
C GLY A 28 7.20 9.31 24.50
N THR A 29 6.44 8.26 24.81
CA THR A 29 5.72 7.49 23.78
C THR A 29 4.58 8.31 23.17
N ARG A 30 4.46 8.31 21.84
CA ARG A 30 3.38 8.98 21.09
C ARG A 30 2.25 7.99 20.77
N VAL A 31 1.02 8.37 21.07
CA VAL A 31 -0.20 7.63 20.70
C VAL A 31 -0.94 8.43 19.64
N GLU A 32 -1.31 7.80 18.53
CA GLU A 32 -2.04 8.42 17.43
C GLU A 32 -3.38 7.68 17.24
N PHE A 33 -4.48 8.44 17.26
CA PHE A 33 -5.81 7.92 16.90
C PHE A 33 -6.13 8.35 15.48
N LYS A 34 -6.39 7.37 14.63
CA LYS A 34 -6.87 7.59 13.25
C LYS A 34 -8.31 7.16 13.16
N GLU A 35 -9.11 7.87 12.38
CA GLU A 35 -10.47 7.45 12.07
C GLU A 35 -10.47 6.05 11.44
N PRO A 36 -11.55 5.25 11.61
CA PRO A 36 -11.70 3.98 10.91
C PRO A 36 -11.64 4.19 9.40
N GLN A 37 -10.45 4.06 8.86
CA GLN A 37 -10.23 4.19 7.43
C GLN A 37 -10.68 2.91 6.77
N ARG A 38 -11.82 2.96 6.04
CA ARG A 38 -12.19 1.92 5.06
C ARG A 38 -11.07 1.69 4.01
N THR A 39 -10.10 2.60 3.93
CA THR A 39 -8.89 2.55 3.10
C THR A 39 -7.77 1.62 3.61
N LEU A 40 -7.83 1.09 4.85
CA LEU A 40 -6.83 0.12 5.34
C LEU A 40 -6.82 -1.16 4.50
N ASP A 41 -8.01 -1.68 4.15
CA ASP A 41 -8.16 -2.86 3.30
C ASP A 41 -7.63 -2.61 1.89
N GLN A 42 -7.84 -1.42 1.32
CA GLN A 42 -7.34 -1.05 -0.01
C GLN A 42 -5.81 -0.91 -0.01
N ASN A 43 -5.24 -0.25 1.00
CA ASN A 43 -3.79 -0.11 1.12
C ASN A 43 -3.11 -1.47 1.34
N SER A 44 -3.65 -2.30 2.25
CA SER A 44 -3.15 -3.67 2.46
C SER A 44 -3.23 -4.51 1.17
N ARG A 45 -4.34 -4.40 0.43
CA ARG A 45 -4.50 -5.08 -0.87
C ARG A 45 -3.47 -4.59 -1.89
N MET A 46 -3.28 -3.28 -2.03
CA MET A 46 -2.28 -2.70 -2.94
C MET A 46 -0.89 -3.29 -2.66
N TRP A 47 -0.46 -3.33 -1.39
CA TRP A 47 0.84 -3.91 -1.03
C TRP A 47 0.94 -5.41 -1.28
N ALA A 48 -0.15 -6.17 -1.08
CA ALA A 48 -0.18 -7.59 -1.40
C ALA A 48 0.00 -7.82 -2.92
N MET A 49 -0.76 -7.09 -3.74
CA MET A 49 -0.66 -7.15 -5.21
C MET A 49 0.73 -6.76 -5.70
N LEU A 50 1.29 -5.66 -5.20
CA LEU A 50 2.64 -5.24 -5.54
C LEU A 50 3.69 -6.30 -5.15
N THR A 51 3.48 -7.01 -4.05
CA THR A 51 4.39 -8.08 -3.62
C THR A 51 4.31 -9.28 -4.57
N ASP A 52 3.10 -9.64 -5.01
CA ASP A 52 2.89 -10.73 -5.96
C ASP A 52 3.52 -10.40 -7.32
N ILE A 53 3.34 -9.16 -7.80
CA ILE A 53 3.98 -8.65 -9.03
C ILE A 53 5.51 -8.66 -8.87
N ALA A 54 6.06 -8.13 -7.78
CA ALA A 54 7.50 -8.05 -7.55
C ALA A 54 8.20 -9.42 -7.56
N ARG A 55 7.48 -10.48 -7.16
CA ARG A 55 7.99 -11.85 -7.16
C ARG A 55 7.96 -12.51 -8.54
N GLN A 56 7.00 -12.13 -9.38
CA GLN A 56 6.67 -12.85 -10.61
C GLN A 56 7.11 -12.11 -11.88
N CYS A 57 7.19 -10.77 -11.84
CA CYS A 57 7.40 -9.92 -13.01
C CYS A 57 8.76 -9.22 -12.98
N HIS A 58 9.21 -8.81 -14.18
CA HIS A 58 10.39 -7.99 -14.38
C HIS A 58 10.12 -6.97 -15.50
N ILE A 59 10.79 -5.82 -15.45
CA ILE A 59 10.80 -4.85 -16.55
C ILE A 59 12.20 -4.84 -17.14
N ASP A 60 12.31 -5.04 -18.46
CA ASP A 60 13.60 -5.06 -19.18
C ASP A 60 14.65 -5.98 -18.53
N GLY A 61 14.22 -7.16 -18.08
CA GLY A 61 15.06 -8.15 -17.41
C GLY A 61 15.47 -7.77 -15.97
N ARG A 62 14.98 -6.64 -15.44
CA ARG A 62 15.28 -6.18 -14.07
C ARG A 62 14.16 -6.56 -13.12
N ARG A 63 14.53 -7.20 -12.01
CA ARG A 63 13.65 -7.35 -10.85
C ARG A 63 13.56 -6.03 -10.12
N LEU A 64 12.34 -5.60 -9.86
CA LEU A 64 12.04 -4.40 -9.08
C LEU A 64 11.53 -4.80 -7.70
N THR A 65 11.85 -3.99 -6.70
CA THR A 65 11.26 -4.09 -5.37
C THR A 65 9.78 -3.67 -5.38
N THR A 66 9.02 -4.06 -4.37
CA THR A 66 7.62 -3.67 -4.18
C THR A 66 7.43 -2.15 -4.23
N ASP A 67 8.34 -1.40 -3.60
CA ASP A 67 8.33 0.07 -3.61
C ASP A 67 8.57 0.65 -5.01
N GLN A 68 9.48 0.05 -5.79
CA GLN A 68 9.75 0.49 -7.16
C GLN A 68 8.57 0.19 -8.09
N TRP A 69 7.94 -0.97 -7.97
CA TRP A 69 6.69 -1.28 -8.68
C TRP A 69 5.59 -0.27 -8.36
N LYS A 70 5.46 0.15 -7.10
CA LYS A 70 4.52 1.20 -6.72
C LYS A 70 4.78 2.50 -7.49
N VAL A 71 6.04 2.93 -7.59
CA VAL A 71 6.41 4.13 -8.34
C VAL A 71 6.05 4.00 -9.82
N VAL A 72 6.30 2.83 -10.43
CA VAL A 72 5.92 2.54 -11.82
C VAL A 72 4.41 2.70 -12.02
N PHE A 73 3.59 2.03 -11.21
CA PHE A 73 2.14 2.13 -11.35
C PHE A 73 1.59 3.52 -11.04
N MET A 74 2.20 4.24 -10.08
CA MET A 74 1.83 5.63 -9.84
C MET A 74 2.14 6.53 -11.04
N HIS A 75 3.28 6.32 -11.69
CA HIS A 75 3.64 7.04 -12.90
C HIS A 75 2.66 6.76 -14.05
N GLU A 76 2.28 5.49 -14.25
CA GLU A 76 1.27 5.11 -15.26
C GLU A 76 -0.13 5.72 -14.96
N LEU A 77 -0.45 5.99 -13.70
CA LEU A 77 -1.65 6.72 -13.30
C LEU A 77 -1.57 8.23 -13.56
N GLY A 78 -0.45 8.72 -14.09
CA GLY A 78 -0.22 10.14 -14.38
C GLY A 78 0.30 10.94 -13.19
N GLN A 79 0.73 10.29 -12.09
CA GLN A 79 1.35 10.99 -10.97
C GLN A 79 2.72 11.50 -11.39
N GLN A 80 2.94 12.80 -11.21
CA GLN A 80 4.16 13.45 -11.65
C GLN A 80 5.32 13.16 -10.68
N VAL A 81 6.50 12.94 -11.25
CA VAL A 81 7.77 12.89 -10.54
C VAL A 81 8.60 14.09 -10.98
N GLU A 82 8.96 14.93 -10.04
CA GLU A 82 9.87 16.06 -10.20
C GLU A 82 11.28 15.65 -9.74
N PHE A 83 12.32 16.08 -10.46
CA PHE A 83 13.70 15.90 -10.00
C PHE A 83 14.19 17.20 -9.38
N ILE A 84 14.31 17.22 -8.06
CA ILE A 84 14.74 18.42 -7.33
C ILE A 84 16.24 18.33 -6.99
N PRO A 85 16.95 19.46 -6.94
CA PRO A 85 18.36 19.48 -6.57
C PRO A 85 18.55 19.12 -5.09
N SER A 86 19.58 18.32 -4.80
CA SER A 86 20.03 18.01 -3.45
C SER A 86 21.11 18.98 -2.99
N LEU A 87 21.36 19.01 -1.68
CA LEU A 87 22.45 19.78 -1.08
C LEU A 87 23.85 19.35 -1.58
N SER A 88 23.98 18.14 -2.11
CA SER A 88 25.24 17.60 -2.64
C SER A 88 25.40 17.85 -4.15
N GLY A 89 24.48 18.57 -4.80
CA GLY A 89 24.52 18.87 -6.23
C GLY A 89 24.06 17.73 -7.14
N THR A 90 23.55 16.63 -6.58
CA THR A 90 22.84 15.58 -7.34
C THR A 90 21.34 15.87 -7.39
N PHE A 91 20.57 15.12 -8.18
CA PHE A 91 19.11 15.21 -8.20
C PHE A 91 18.47 14.07 -7.40
N ILE A 92 17.36 14.37 -6.74
CA ILE A 92 16.53 13.38 -6.06
C ILE A 92 15.13 13.37 -6.69
N PRO A 93 14.55 12.17 -6.93
CA PRO A 93 13.17 12.09 -7.36
C PRO A 93 12.25 12.50 -6.20
N TYR A 94 11.35 13.43 -6.48
CA TYR A 94 10.30 13.90 -5.61
C TYR A 94 8.96 13.66 -6.31
N GLY A 95 8.03 12.97 -5.66
CA GLY A 95 6.75 12.63 -6.27
C GLY A 95 5.68 12.47 -5.21
N GLN A 96 4.44 12.40 -5.66
CA GLN A 96 3.30 12.16 -4.78
C GLN A 96 3.45 10.82 -4.05
N SER A 97 2.99 10.76 -2.79
CA SER A 97 2.92 9.51 -2.06
C SER A 97 1.59 8.81 -2.38
N SER A 98 1.59 7.48 -2.44
CA SER A 98 0.36 6.69 -2.55
C SER A 98 -0.59 6.92 -1.36
N SER A 99 -0.08 7.46 -0.24
CA SER A 99 -0.89 7.87 0.91
C SER A 99 -1.76 9.11 0.65
N ASP A 100 -1.40 9.90 -0.35
CA ASP A 100 -2.05 11.17 -0.67
C ASP A 100 -3.14 10.99 -1.74
N LEU A 101 -3.22 9.79 -2.33
CA LEU A 101 -4.25 9.43 -3.31
C LEU A 101 -5.63 9.44 -2.68
N GLY A 102 -6.58 10.04 -3.39
CA GLY A 102 -8.00 9.93 -3.08
C GLY A 102 -8.52 8.50 -3.29
N VAL A 103 -9.73 8.23 -2.79
CA VAL A 103 -10.36 6.88 -2.89
C VAL A 103 -10.50 6.42 -4.34
N LYS A 104 -10.82 7.33 -5.26
CA LYS A 104 -10.94 7.03 -6.69
C LYS A 104 -9.57 6.65 -7.28
N GLU A 105 -8.55 7.47 -7.07
CA GLU A 105 -7.21 7.24 -7.59
C GLU A 105 -6.60 5.94 -7.05
N MET A 106 -6.82 5.63 -5.77
CA MET A 106 -6.43 4.34 -5.18
C MET A 106 -7.15 3.16 -5.84
N SER A 107 -8.42 3.32 -6.20
CA SER A 107 -9.17 2.30 -6.91
C SER A 107 -8.62 2.11 -8.33
N ASP A 108 -8.39 3.20 -9.05
CA ASP A 108 -7.79 3.20 -10.39
C ASP A 108 -6.39 2.56 -10.39
N LEU A 109 -5.58 2.85 -9.36
CA LEU A 109 -4.27 2.23 -9.15
C LEU A 109 -4.37 0.70 -9.01
N ILE A 110 -5.30 0.22 -8.19
CA ILE A 110 -5.53 -1.23 -7.98
C ILE A 110 -6.03 -1.89 -9.28
N GLU A 111 -6.92 -1.23 -10.03
CA GLU A 111 -7.41 -1.76 -11.30
C GLU A 111 -6.31 -1.87 -12.35
N SER A 112 -5.41 -0.89 -12.42
CA SER A 112 -4.22 -0.94 -13.28
C SER A 112 -3.33 -2.15 -12.93
N MET A 113 -3.11 -2.44 -11.65
CA MET A 113 -2.35 -3.63 -11.23
C MET A 113 -3.04 -4.95 -11.60
N PHE A 114 -4.37 -5.02 -11.53
CA PHE A 114 -5.12 -6.19 -11.99
C PHE A 114 -4.99 -6.40 -13.51
N ALA A 115 -5.10 -5.33 -14.30
CA ALA A 115 -4.93 -5.39 -15.74
C ALA A 115 -3.53 -5.89 -16.11
N TYR A 116 -2.49 -5.29 -15.49
CA TYR A 116 -1.12 -5.73 -15.68
C TYR A 116 -0.91 -7.20 -15.29
N GLY A 117 -1.47 -7.63 -14.16
CA GLY A 117 -1.35 -9.01 -13.73
C GLY A 117 -2.08 -10.00 -14.64
N ALA A 118 -3.20 -9.62 -15.23
CA ALA A 118 -3.90 -10.46 -16.22
C ALA A 118 -3.07 -10.65 -17.50
N GLU A 119 -2.43 -9.58 -17.98
CA GLU A 119 -1.55 -9.63 -19.16
C GLU A 119 -0.28 -10.46 -18.89
N ASN A 120 0.23 -10.43 -17.66
CA ASN A 120 1.48 -11.06 -17.27
C ASN A 120 1.29 -12.39 -16.50
N SER A 121 0.06 -12.91 -16.46
CA SER A 121 -0.28 -14.18 -15.78
C SER A 121 0.16 -14.24 -14.31
N VAL A 122 -0.01 -13.13 -13.58
CA VAL A 122 0.32 -13.03 -12.15
C VAL A 122 -0.68 -13.85 -11.33
N THR A 123 -0.16 -14.73 -10.48
CA THR A 123 -0.97 -15.44 -9.48
C THR A 123 -1.10 -14.59 -8.22
N TRP A 124 -2.33 -14.28 -7.81
CA TRP A 124 -2.61 -13.44 -6.64
C TRP A 124 -2.68 -14.26 -5.35
N SER A 125 -2.06 -13.75 -4.29
CA SER A 125 -2.08 -14.34 -2.96
C SER A 125 -3.31 -13.95 -2.11
N ASP A 126 -4.01 -12.87 -2.48
CA ASP A 126 -5.26 -12.42 -1.84
C ASP A 126 -6.49 -13.05 -2.55
N PRO A 127 -7.33 -13.85 -1.86
CA PRO A 127 -8.49 -14.52 -2.44
C PRO A 127 -9.65 -13.59 -2.85
N LYS A 128 -9.56 -12.27 -2.62
CA LYS A 128 -10.56 -11.31 -3.13
C LYS A 128 -10.28 -10.87 -4.59
N SER A 129 -9.83 -11.79 -5.45
CA SER A 129 -9.74 -11.57 -6.89
C SER A 129 -11.15 -11.36 -7.49
N LYS A 130 -11.27 -10.62 -8.60
CA LYS A 130 -12.54 -10.39 -9.34
C LYS A 130 -13.24 -11.67 -9.84
N GLU A 131 -12.71 -12.86 -9.50
CA GLU A 131 -13.28 -14.16 -9.89
C GLU A 131 -14.58 -14.50 -9.15
N ALA A 132 -14.89 -13.85 -8.02
CA ALA A 132 -16.14 -14.08 -7.28
C ALA A 132 -17.41 -13.47 -7.94
N SER A 133 -17.28 -12.77 -9.07
CA SER A 133 -18.42 -12.10 -9.76
C SER A 133 -18.84 -12.75 -11.08
N ARG A 134 -18.25 -13.90 -11.47
CA ARG A 134 -18.56 -14.55 -12.76
C ARG A 134 -19.44 -15.80 -12.67
N ASP A 135 -19.72 -16.31 -11.47
CA ASP A 135 -20.51 -17.52 -11.25
C ASP A 135 -21.92 -17.28 -10.66
N ALA A 136 -22.52 -16.12 -10.94
CA ALA A 136 -23.91 -15.82 -10.58
C ALA A 136 -24.74 -15.38 -11.80
N ALA A 137 -24.59 -16.09 -12.91
CA ALA A 137 -25.49 -16.05 -14.07
C ALA A 137 -26.43 -17.25 -14.05
#